data_AF-A0A8J7Q7F1-F1
#
_entry.id   AF-A0A8J7Q7F1-F1
#
_cell.length_a   1.000
_cell.length_b   1.000
_cell.length_c   1.000
_cell.angle_alpha   90.00
_cell.angle_beta   90.00
_cell.angle_gamma   90.00
#
_symmetry.space_group_name_H-M   'P 1'
#
loop_
_entity.id
_entity.type
_entity.pdbx_description
1 polymer ?
#
loop_
_entity_poly.entity_id
_entity_poly.type
_entity_poly.pdbx_seq_one_letter_code
_entity_poly.pdbx_strand_id
1 'polypeptide(L)'
;NGRAPPRLALVSPIAYEDPARPGPPDGKTINRNLRLYTDAMRRVAERHAVAFVDLFGPSEQFMAAGGPRLTVNGIHLSEDGDRRIAAVMDEALFGPRPAAAGRVDYDRLRAAVNEKNLQFWYDYRAANGSFIYGTHKEGPNRPYFPEEFAKLRRMIANRDRRVWAAARGEAVPDRIDDRDTGDLTPVKTAFEGEPRLRPPDEAAKSFTLAPGFEVNLFASEAQFPDLKKPVAMAFDARGRLWVTTMPSYPMYLPGRPVNDKLLILEDTRGAGRADQATVFADGLYLPTGLALGDGGAYVGCQPNVWFLKDTKGTGAADARERILLGFGNADTNRGVNTFRWGPGGDLYFDEGVFNYSQVETPYGPRQNFNGAIYRYEPRAERLDVHVTYKFGNPWGHAFDRWGQEFVTDAADGASFYGTAFSGQTDYPRKHAAMKELYPKQWRPPCGSVLVSSRQFPDDWQGDYLINNTINPQGVLRYKVREDGSGFAAAAAEPLLRSSDPNFRPVDIQFGPDGALYVCDWYDPIINYIRYPLRDPNRDRTHGRIWRITHKGRPLVERPKVAGAAVPELLELLKAPEDYTREQARRELRLHDAREVTAALDKWVAGLDPKDPDHQHRL
;
A
#
# COMPACT_ATOMS: atom_id res chain seq x y z
N ASN A 1 25.94 -27.69 13.48
CA ASN A 1 26.94 -28.58 12.86
C ASN A 1 26.86 -30.04 13.36
N GLY A 2 25.86 -30.41 14.20
CA GLY A 2 25.71 -31.78 14.72
C GLY A 2 26.84 -32.27 15.64
N ARG A 3 27.80 -31.39 15.99
CA ARG A 3 29.05 -31.75 16.68
C ARG A 3 29.35 -30.87 17.90
N ALA A 4 28.85 -29.64 17.94
CA ALA A 4 29.00 -28.74 19.08
C ALA A 4 27.67 -28.02 19.35
N PRO A 5 27.40 -27.63 20.61
CA PRO A 5 26.26 -26.77 20.92
C PRO A 5 26.37 -25.44 20.15
N PRO A 6 25.24 -24.81 19.81
CA PRO A 6 25.27 -23.47 19.23
C PRO A 6 25.96 -22.50 20.18
N ARG A 7 26.82 -21.64 19.64
CA ARG A 7 27.33 -20.48 20.37
C ARG A 7 26.23 -19.43 20.38
N LEU A 8 25.89 -18.95 21.57
CA LEU A 8 24.93 -17.87 21.75
C LEU A 8 25.66 -16.55 21.96
N ALA A 9 25.09 -15.48 21.43
CA ALA A 9 25.48 -14.12 21.72
C ALA A 9 24.23 -13.29 22.00
N LEU A 10 24.26 -12.47 23.04
CA LEU A 10 23.27 -11.44 23.27
C LEU A 10 23.74 -10.15 22.59
N VAL A 11 22.87 -9.55 21.80
CA VAL A 11 23.15 -8.32 21.06
C VAL A 11 22.26 -7.23 21.64
N SER A 12 22.87 -6.15 22.15
CA SER A 12 22.09 -5.02 22.69
C SER A 12 21.33 -4.29 21.56
N PRO A 13 20.28 -3.52 21.89
CA PRO A 13 19.74 -2.55 20.94
C PRO A 13 20.78 -1.48 20.57
N ILE A 14 20.57 -0.79 19.45
CA ILE A 14 21.22 0.49 19.16
C ILE A 14 20.65 1.60 20.04
N ALA A 15 21.36 2.71 20.17
CA ALA A 15 20.81 3.96 20.68
C ALA A 15 19.73 4.49 19.72
N TYR A 16 18.77 5.21 20.27
CA TYR A 16 17.77 5.97 19.54
C TYR A 16 18.37 7.28 19.03
N GLU A 17 18.23 7.52 17.73
CA GLU A 17 18.67 8.76 17.09
C GLU A 17 17.49 9.72 16.88
N ASP A 18 17.50 10.88 17.55
CA ASP A 18 16.41 11.86 17.40
C ASP A 18 16.15 12.20 15.92
N PRO A 19 14.94 11.92 15.38
CA PRO A 19 14.61 12.23 14.00
C PRO A 19 14.74 13.73 13.71
N ALA A 20 15.08 14.07 12.46
CA ALA A 20 15.22 15.48 12.06
C ALA A 20 13.87 16.22 12.01
N ARG A 21 12.77 15.49 12.12
CA ARG A 21 11.39 15.97 12.01
C ARG A 21 10.70 16.04 13.37
N PRO A 22 9.75 16.96 13.57
CA PRO A 22 8.99 17.07 14.81
C PRO A 22 7.97 15.95 14.96
N GLY A 23 7.63 15.59 16.20
CA GLY A 23 6.58 14.60 16.52
C GLY A 23 7.10 13.32 17.19
N PRO A 24 8.21 12.70 16.72
CA PRO A 24 8.76 11.50 17.33
C PRO A 24 9.10 11.63 18.83
N PRO A 25 9.22 10.49 19.54
CA PRO A 25 9.54 10.48 20.97
C PRO A 25 10.88 11.13 21.34
N ASP A 26 11.00 11.58 22.59
CA ASP A 26 12.24 12.14 23.14
C ASP A 26 13.34 11.07 23.30
N GLY A 27 14.38 11.17 22.47
CA GLY A 27 15.52 10.27 22.49
C GLY A 27 16.31 10.29 23.78
N LYS A 28 16.31 11.37 24.57
CA LYS A 28 16.98 11.39 25.89
C LYS A 28 16.34 10.40 26.84
N THR A 29 15.02 10.43 26.93
CA THR A 29 14.26 9.51 27.77
C THR A 29 14.39 8.06 27.28
N ILE A 30 14.31 7.85 25.96
CA ILE A 30 14.47 6.52 25.37
C ILE A 30 15.87 5.96 25.62
N ASN A 31 16.93 6.72 25.34
CA ASN A 31 18.31 6.26 25.50
C ASN A 31 18.68 5.98 26.96
N ARG A 32 18.12 6.72 27.92
CA ARG A 32 18.24 6.37 29.34
C ARG A 32 17.69 4.98 29.62
N ASN A 33 16.52 4.64 29.09
CA ASN A 33 15.91 3.33 29.27
C ASN A 33 16.69 2.23 28.53
N LEU A 34 17.06 2.47 27.26
CA LEU A 34 17.85 1.53 26.48
C LEU A 34 19.19 1.20 27.14
N ARG A 35 19.87 2.18 27.76
CA ARG A 35 21.08 1.94 28.55
C ARG A 35 20.83 0.98 29.71
N LEU A 36 19.74 1.15 30.46
CA LEU A 36 19.38 0.23 31.55
C LEU A 36 19.13 -1.20 31.03
N TYR A 37 18.48 -1.34 29.87
CA TYR A 37 18.30 -2.63 29.21
C TYR A 37 19.63 -3.24 28.76
N THR A 38 20.48 -2.48 28.08
CA THR A 38 21.83 -2.89 27.65
C THR A 38 22.66 -3.38 28.84
N ASP A 39 22.67 -2.65 29.96
CA ASP A 39 23.41 -3.04 31.15
C ASP A 39 22.84 -4.30 31.80
N ALA A 40 21.51 -4.48 31.78
CA ALA A 40 20.88 -5.71 32.25
C ALA A 40 21.24 -6.91 31.35
N MET A 41 21.19 -6.74 30.03
CA MET A 41 21.61 -7.77 29.07
C MET A 41 23.08 -8.16 29.26
N ARG A 42 23.97 -7.19 29.48
CA ARG A 42 25.39 -7.43 29.77
C ARG A 42 25.57 -8.28 31.03
N ARG A 43 24.92 -7.92 32.14
CA ARG A 43 24.98 -8.71 33.39
C ARG A 43 24.46 -10.14 33.22
N VAL A 44 23.41 -10.33 32.42
CA VAL A 44 22.88 -11.68 32.11
C VAL A 44 23.89 -12.45 31.28
N ALA A 45 24.47 -11.83 30.25
CA ALA A 45 25.49 -12.46 29.41
C ALA A 45 26.70 -12.92 30.24
N GLU A 46 27.22 -12.04 31.08
CA GLU A 46 28.34 -12.32 32.00
C GLU A 46 28.02 -13.48 32.95
N ARG A 47 26.85 -13.43 33.61
CA ARG A 47 26.41 -14.49 34.55
C ARG A 47 26.34 -15.86 33.89
N HIS A 48 25.91 -15.92 32.64
CA HIS A 48 25.72 -17.17 31.91
C HIS A 48 26.90 -17.53 30.99
N ALA A 49 28.01 -16.77 31.04
CA ALA A 49 29.16 -16.93 30.16
C ALA A 49 28.78 -16.96 28.66
N VAL A 50 27.81 -16.12 28.28
CA VAL A 50 27.35 -15.91 26.91
C VAL A 50 28.05 -14.68 26.34
N ALA A 51 28.41 -14.69 25.06
CA ALA A 51 29.02 -13.52 24.43
C ALA A 51 28.03 -12.34 24.44
N PHE A 52 28.53 -11.12 24.64
CA PHE A 52 27.74 -9.90 24.58
C PHE A 52 28.29 -8.96 23.52
N VAL A 53 27.43 -8.52 22.61
CA VAL A 53 27.72 -7.52 21.59
C VAL A 53 26.99 -6.24 21.96
N ASP A 54 27.77 -5.20 22.32
CA ASP A 54 27.25 -3.88 22.63
C ASP A 54 27.11 -3.05 21.35
N LEU A 55 25.88 -2.86 20.89
CA LEU A 55 25.55 -1.94 19.80
C LEU A 55 25.14 -0.56 20.30
N PHE A 56 24.72 -0.43 21.57
CA PHE A 56 24.22 0.82 22.13
C PHE A 56 25.36 1.84 22.27
N GLY A 57 26.48 1.43 22.88
CA GLY A 57 27.63 2.32 23.08
C GLY A 57 28.20 2.87 21.76
N PRO A 58 28.55 2.00 20.79
CA PRO A 58 29.07 2.44 19.49
C PRO A 58 28.08 3.30 18.70
N SER A 59 26.78 2.97 18.70
CA SER A 59 25.77 3.78 18.00
C SER A 59 25.59 5.15 18.64
N GLU A 60 25.64 5.28 19.96
CA GLU A 60 25.62 6.58 20.65
C GLU A 60 26.85 7.43 20.27
N GLN A 61 28.04 6.82 20.20
CA GLN A 61 29.26 7.50 19.76
C GLN A 61 29.16 7.96 18.30
N PHE A 62 28.60 7.12 17.44
CA PHE A 62 28.35 7.44 16.03
C PHE A 62 27.44 8.64 15.85
N MET A 63 26.40 8.75 16.69
CA MET A 63 25.48 9.89 16.68
C MET A 63 26.15 11.15 17.24
N ALA A 64 26.94 11.03 18.30
CA ALA A 64 27.64 12.15 18.94
C ALA A 64 28.78 12.72 18.06
N ALA A 65 29.44 11.89 17.26
CA ALA A 65 30.51 12.31 16.36
C ALA A 65 30.04 13.19 15.19
N GLY A 66 28.73 13.24 14.92
CA GLY A 66 28.16 13.86 13.73
C GLY A 66 28.40 13.04 12.45
N GLY A 67 27.77 13.45 11.34
CA GLY A 67 27.86 12.77 10.04
C GLY A 67 26.49 12.34 9.49
N PRO A 68 26.46 11.41 8.52
CA PRO A 68 25.22 10.83 8.01
C PRO A 68 24.42 10.17 9.14
N ARG A 69 23.09 10.29 9.05
CA ARG A 69 22.18 9.70 10.03
C ARG A 69 22.32 8.18 10.07
N LEU A 70 22.38 7.64 11.29
CA LEU A 70 22.45 6.20 11.52
C LEU A 70 21.10 5.53 11.22
N THR A 71 20.00 6.24 11.43
CA THR A 71 18.65 5.69 11.29
C THR A 71 17.77 6.55 10.40
N VAL A 72 16.76 5.92 9.81
CA VAL A 72 15.71 6.64 9.06
C VAL A 72 14.67 7.27 9.98
N ASN A 73 14.41 6.65 11.14
CA ASN A 73 13.35 7.06 12.07
C ASN A 73 13.68 6.94 13.56
N GLY A 74 14.96 6.91 13.89
CA GLY A 74 15.43 6.74 15.26
C GLY A 74 15.61 5.30 15.69
N ILE A 75 14.97 4.32 15.02
CA ILE A 75 15.10 2.90 15.37
C ILE A 75 15.52 1.99 14.21
N HIS A 76 15.15 2.30 12.97
CA HIS A 76 15.52 1.50 11.80
C HIS A 76 16.77 2.08 11.15
N LEU A 77 17.77 1.24 10.94
CA LEU A 77 19.04 1.65 10.35
C LEU A 77 18.86 2.15 8.89
N SER A 78 19.63 3.18 8.54
CA SER A 78 19.84 3.57 7.14
C SER A 78 20.83 2.60 6.48
N GLU A 79 21.04 2.68 5.15
CA GLU A 79 22.07 1.84 4.50
C GLU A 79 23.48 2.08 5.07
N ASP A 80 23.79 3.33 5.44
CA ASP A 80 25.04 3.66 6.13
C ASP A 80 25.06 3.17 7.57
N GLY A 81 23.93 3.30 8.28
CA GLY A 81 23.75 2.76 9.62
C GLY A 81 23.98 1.25 9.68
N ASP A 82 23.36 0.50 8.77
CA ASP A 82 23.54 -0.94 8.62
C ASP A 82 25.02 -1.28 8.39
N ARG A 83 25.71 -0.54 7.51
CA ARG A 83 27.14 -0.75 7.24
C ARG A 83 28.00 -0.57 8.49
N ARG A 84 27.77 0.51 9.25
CA ARG A 84 28.55 0.85 10.45
C ARG A 84 28.27 -0.11 11.60
N ILE A 85 27.01 -0.44 11.83
CA ILE A 85 26.60 -1.40 12.88
C ILE A 85 27.06 -2.81 12.54
N ALA A 86 27.00 -3.22 11.27
CA ALA A 86 27.51 -4.52 10.84
C ALA A 86 29.01 -4.67 11.11
N ALA A 87 29.81 -3.62 10.93
CA ALA A 87 31.24 -3.64 11.24
C ALA A 87 31.50 -3.83 12.74
N VAL A 88 30.77 -3.12 13.61
CA VAL A 88 30.84 -3.29 15.07
C VAL A 88 30.48 -4.71 15.47
N MET A 89 29.38 -5.23 14.90
CA MET A 89 28.90 -6.57 15.21
C MET A 89 29.87 -7.66 14.73
N ASP A 90 30.44 -7.53 13.53
CA ASP A 90 31.42 -8.48 12.97
C ASP A 90 32.68 -8.53 13.83
N GLU A 91 33.26 -7.38 14.17
CA GLU A 91 34.47 -7.30 15.00
C GLU A 91 34.24 -7.84 16.41
N ALA A 92 33.09 -7.54 17.02
CA ALA A 92 32.75 -8.05 18.35
C ALA A 92 32.56 -9.58 18.38
N LEU A 93 32.07 -10.18 17.29
CA LEU A 93 31.80 -11.62 17.21
C LEU A 93 33.02 -12.45 16.76
N PHE A 94 33.84 -11.89 15.88
CA PHE A 94 34.89 -12.63 15.16
C PHE A 94 36.29 -12.07 15.35
N GLY A 95 36.45 -10.92 16.01
CA GLY A 95 37.71 -10.23 16.18
C GLY A 95 38.07 -9.32 15.00
N PRO A 96 39.26 -8.71 15.00
CA PRO A 96 39.66 -7.75 13.97
C PRO A 96 39.73 -8.42 12.60
N ARG A 97 39.32 -7.67 11.57
CA ARG A 97 39.29 -8.15 10.19
C ARG A 97 40.72 -8.55 9.73
N PRO A 98 40.92 -9.73 9.12
CA PRO A 98 42.24 -10.16 8.67
C PRO A 98 42.83 -9.21 7.63
N ALA A 99 44.15 -8.94 7.71
CA ALA A 99 44.87 -8.07 6.77
C ALA A 99 44.88 -8.57 5.31
N ALA A 100 44.54 -9.84 5.05
CA ALA A 100 44.56 -10.48 3.73
C ALA A 100 43.24 -10.30 2.93
N ALA A 101 42.60 -9.14 3.05
CA ALA A 101 41.30 -8.84 2.43
C ALA A 101 41.33 -8.71 0.88
N GLY A 102 42.50 -8.78 0.24
CA GLY A 102 42.66 -8.47 -1.19
C GLY A 102 42.19 -9.53 -2.20
N ARG A 103 41.70 -10.70 -1.76
CA ARG A 103 41.20 -11.75 -2.68
C ARG A 103 39.68 -11.74 -2.88
N VAL A 104 38.92 -11.10 -1.99
CA VAL A 104 37.46 -11.14 -2.01
C VAL A 104 36.90 -9.81 -2.49
N ASP A 105 36.09 -9.86 -3.55
CA ASP A 105 35.26 -8.73 -3.97
C ASP A 105 34.01 -8.67 -3.08
N TYR A 106 34.04 -7.79 -2.08
CA TYR A 106 32.96 -7.67 -1.09
C TYR A 106 31.66 -7.11 -1.68
N ASP A 107 31.73 -6.31 -2.75
CA ASP A 107 30.54 -5.80 -3.43
C ASP A 107 29.83 -6.93 -4.17
N ARG A 108 30.59 -7.77 -4.89
CA ARG A 108 30.05 -8.98 -5.52
C ARG A 108 29.53 -9.99 -4.50
N LEU A 109 30.23 -10.17 -3.38
CA LEU A 109 29.76 -11.03 -2.30
C LEU A 109 28.44 -10.51 -1.72
N ARG A 110 28.35 -9.20 -1.42
CA ARG A 110 27.12 -8.57 -0.94
C ARG A 110 25.98 -8.74 -1.94
N ALA A 111 26.23 -8.52 -3.24
CA ALA A 111 25.22 -8.72 -4.28
C ALA A 111 24.73 -10.18 -4.33
N ALA A 112 25.63 -11.17 -4.22
CA ALA A 112 25.27 -12.58 -4.17
C ALA A 112 24.46 -12.94 -2.91
N VAL A 113 24.81 -12.37 -1.76
CA VAL A 113 24.06 -12.54 -0.50
C VAL A 113 22.66 -11.92 -0.61
N ASN A 114 22.55 -10.70 -1.13
CA ASN A 114 21.27 -10.02 -1.31
C ASN A 114 20.35 -10.79 -2.26
N GLU A 115 20.87 -11.30 -3.37
CA GLU A 115 20.09 -12.11 -4.31
C GLU A 115 19.64 -13.44 -3.68
N LYS A 116 20.51 -14.13 -2.92
CA LYS A 116 20.10 -15.31 -2.14
C LYS A 116 19.00 -14.96 -1.15
N ASN A 117 19.16 -13.86 -0.42
CA ASN A 117 18.20 -13.41 0.59
C ASN A 117 16.85 -13.05 -0.03
N LEU A 118 16.83 -12.47 -1.24
CA LEU A 118 15.59 -12.21 -1.97
C LEU A 118 14.85 -13.52 -2.32
N GLN A 119 15.55 -14.52 -2.84
CA GLN A 119 14.92 -15.82 -3.13
C GLN A 119 14.45 -16.52 -1.84
N PHE A 120 15.27 -16.47 -0.79
CA PHE A 120 14.89 -17.00 0.52
C PHE A 120 13.67 -16.29 1.09
N TRP A 121 13.53 -14.99 0.89
CA TRP A 121 12.35 -14.24 1.32
C TRP A 121 11.07 -14.74 0.65
N TYR A 122 11.12 -15.05 -0.65
CA TYR A 122 9.98 -15.64 -1.36
C TYR A 122 9.61 -17.04 -0.85
N ASP A 123 10.53 -17.79 -0.23
CA ASP A 123 10.26 -19.10 0.40
C ASP A 123 9.77 -18.93 1.85
N TYR A 124 10.54 -18.22 2.68
CA TYR A 124 10.31 -18.07 4.11
C TYR A 124 9.08 -17.23 4.43
N ARG A 125 8.93 -16.09 3.75
CA ARG A 125 7.81 -15.15 3.95
C ARG A 125 7.01 -15.02 2.66
N ALA A 126 6.69 -16.17 2.07
CA ALA A 126 5.88 -16.25 0.87
C ALA A 126 4.56 -15.49 1.01
N ALA A 127 4.26 -14.66 0.01
CA ALA A 127 2.90 -14.15 -0.18
C ALA A 127 1.94 -15.35 -0.34
N ASN A 128 0.72 -15.23 0.17
CA ASN A 128 -0.24 -16.35 0.24
C ASN A 128 0.22 -17.52 1.14
N GLY A 129 1.01 -17.24 2.18
CA GLY A 129 1.43 -18.24 3.17
C GLY A 129 0.28 -19.05 3.80
N SER A 130 -0.93 -18.48 3.90
CA SER A 130 -2.12 -19.19 4.37
C SER A 130 -2.47 -20.39 3.47
N PHE A 131 -2.17 -20.31 2.17
CA PHE A 131 -2.37 -21.38 1.18
C PHE A 131 -1.25 -22.43 1.22
N ILE A 132 -0.04 -22.02 1.56
CA ILE A 132 1.16 -22.90 1.52
C ILE A 132 1.30 -23.70 2.81
N TYR A 133 1.20 -23.04 3.97
CA TYR A 133 1.42 -23.64 5.29
C TYR A 133 0.33 -23.33 6.31
N GLY A 134 -0.62 -22.44 6.01
CA GLY A 134 -1.65 -22.00 6.95
C GLY A 134 -3.00 -22.71 6.81
N THR A 135 -4.07 -21.98 7.16
CA THR A 135 -5.46 -22.49 7.23
C THR A 135 -6.04 -22.88 5.88
N HIS A 136 -5.48 -22.37 4.78
CA HIS A 136 -5.87 -22.66 3.41
C HIS A 136 -4.92 -23.67 2.73
N LYS A 137 -4.38 -24.65 3.46
CA LYS A 137 -3.56 -25.73 2.89
C LYS A 137 -4.30 -26.99 2.37
N GLU A 138 -5.55 -27.27 2.81
CA GLU A 138 -6.48 -28.36 2.35
C GLU A 138 -7.71 -27.98 1.45
N GLY A 139 -7.86 -28.49 0.22
CA GLY A 139 -8.92 -28.05 -0.72
C GLY A 139 -8.74 -28.57 -2.16
N PRO A 140 -9.62 -28.22 -3.11
CA PRO A 140 -9.75 -28.94 -4.39
C PRO A 140 -8.54 -28.78 -5.34
N ASN A 141 -7.78 -27.68 -5.22
CA ASN A 141 -6.64 -27.36 -6.09
C ASN A 141 -5.29 -27.52 -5.34
N ARG A 142 -5.18 -28.48 -4.42
CA ARG A 142 -4.06 -28.60 -3.45
C ARG A 142 -3.26 -29.91 -3.61
N PRO A 143 -1.99 -29.97 -3.15
CA PRO A 143 -1.21 -28.91 -2.49
C PRO A 143 -0.94 -27.71 -3.41
N TYR A 144 -0.92 -26.50 -2.85
CA TYR A 144 -0.62 -25.29 -3.64
C TYR A 144 0.89 -25.13 -3.84
N PHE A 145 1.29 -24.86 -5.09
CA PHE A 145 2.65 -24.49 -5.50
C PHE A 145 3.80 -25.47 -5.14
N PRO A 146 3.61 -26.81 -5.06
CA PRO A 146 4.67 -27.72 -4.62
C PRO A 146 5.91 -27.68 -5.52
N GLU A 147 5.72 -27.65 -6.84
CA GLU A 147 6.82 -27.58 -7.81
C GLU A 147 7.53 -26.23 -7.79
N GLU A 148 6.79 -25.13 -7.57
CA GLU A 148 7.37 -23.79 -7.47
C GLU A 148 8.32 -23.70 -6.27
N PHE A 149 7.92 -24.19 -5.10
CA PHE A 149 8.78 -24.18 -3.91
C PHE A 149 9.95 -25.15 -4.03
N ALA A 150 9.77 -26.30 -4.68
CA ALA A 150 10.88 -27.20 -4.98
C ALA A 150 11.93 -26.51 -5.89
N LYS A 151 11.47 -25.83 -6.95
CA LYS A 151 12.33 -25.04 -7.84
C LYS A 151 13.02 -23.90 -7.10
N LEU A 152 12.27 -23.11 -6.32
CA LEU A 152 12.79 -21.98 -5.53
C LEU A 152 13.89 -22.42 -4.56
N ARG A 153 13.70 -23.54 -3.84
CA ARG A 153 14.71 -24.07 -2.92
C ARG A 153 15.98 -24.51 -3.62
N ARG A 154 15.90 -25.05 -4.84
CA ARG A 154 17.08 -25.33 -5.67
C ARG A 154 17.76 -24.04 -6.11
N MET A 155 17.00 -23.03 -6.54
CA MET A 155 17.53 -21.70 -6.84
C MET A 155 18.30 -21.10 -5.65
N ILE A 156 17.74 -21.20 -4.44
CA ILE A 156 18.40 -20.76 -3.19
C ILE A 156 19.71 -21.54 -2.97
N ALA A 157 19.70 -22.86 -3.17
CA ALA A 157 20.91 -23.68 -3.04
C ALA A 157 22.00 -23.29 -4.06
N ASN A 158 21.63 -22.95 -5.30
CA ASN A 158 22.56 -22.46 -6.31
C ASN A 158 23.22 -21.14 -5.88
N ARG A 159 22.42 -20.23 -5.33
CA ARG A 159 22.89 -18.94 -4.81
C ARG A 159 23.73 -19.09 -3.56
N ASP A 160 23.44 -20.06 -2.70
CA ASP A 160 24.31 -20.41 -1.57
C ASP A 160 25.70 -20.86 -2.03
N ARG A 161 25.77 -21.78 -3.00
CA ARG A 161 27.06 -22.19 -3.59
C ARG A 161 27.83 -21.01 -4.18
N ARG A 162 27.11 -20.09 -4.85
CA ARG A 162 27.67 -18.84 -5.40
C ARG A 162 28.24 -17.93 -4.30
N VAL A 163 27.51 -17.73 -3.20
CA VAL A 163 27.97 -16.94 -2.05
C VAL A 163 29.28 -17.51 -1.51
N TRP A 164 29.36 -18.83 -1.33
CA TRP A 164 30.58 -19.48 -0.86
C TRP A 164 31.75 -19.39 -1.84
N ALA A 165 31.49 -19.49 -3.15
CA ALA A 165 32.52 -19.28 -4.17
C ALA A 165 33.06 -17.84 -4.12
N ALA A 166 32.17 -16.83 -4.11
CA ALA A 166 32.56 -15.43 -3.99
C ALA A 166 33.34 -15.16 -2.69
N ALA A 167 32.94 -15.75 -1.56
CA ALA A 167 33.61 -15.62 -0.28
C ALA A 167 35.03 -16.24 -0.27
N ARG A 168 35.31 -17.22 -1.14
CA ARG A 168 36.66 -17.78 -1.34
C ARG A 168 37.50 -16.99 -2.34
N GLY A 169 36.97 -15.90 -2.91
CA GLY A 169 37.63 -15.12 -3.95
C GLY A 169 37.59 -15.78 -5.34
N GLU A 170 36.70 -16.76 -5.53
CA GLU A 170 36.51 -17.39 -6.84
C GLU A 170 35.71 -16.48 -7.77
N ALA A 171 36.00 -16.55 -9.07
CA ALA A 171 35.21 -15.87 -10.09
C ALA A 171 33.81 -16.50 -10.18
N VAL A 172 32.77 -15.69 -9.96
CA VAL A 172 31.38 -16.09 -10.14
C VAL A 172 30.80 -15.41 -11.39
N PRO A 173 30.15 -16.14 -12.33
CA PRO A 173 29.61 -15.55 -13.57
C PRO A 173 28.52 -14.52 -13.28
N ASP A 174 28.37 -13.44 -14.04
CA ASP A 174 27.33 -12.43 -13.76
C ASP A 174 25.91 -13.01 -13.84
N ARG A 175 25.66 -13.91 -14.79
CA ARG A 175 24.40 -14.64 -14.91
C ARG A 175 24.36 -15.82 -13.94
N ILE A 176 23.25 -15.96 -13.21
CA ILE A 176 23.00 -17.11 -12.35
C ILE A 176 22.46 -18.27 -13.19
N ASP A 177 23.04 -19.45 -13.02
CA ASP A 177 22.60 -20.67 -13.69
C ASP A 177 21.57 -21.41 -12.84
N ASP A 178 20.33 -21.49 -13.34
CA ASP A 178 19.20 -22.20 -12.72
C ASP A 178 18.66 -23.32 -13.61
N ARG A 179 19.43 -23.76 -14.61
CA ARG A 179 18.99 -24.83 -15.53
C ARG A 179 18.78 -26.17 -14.81
N ASP A 180 19.43 -26.39 -13.67
CA ASP A 180 19.28 -27.57 -12.82
C ASP A 180 18.04 -27.52 -11.89
N THR A 181 17.30 -26.41 -11.91
CA THR A 181 16.16 -26.22 -10.99
C THR A 181 14.86 -26.87 -11.49
N GLY A 182 14.83 -27.30 -12.76
CA GLY A 182 13.68 -27.95 -13.40
C GLY A 182 12.64 -26.96 -13.94
N ASP A 183 11.78 -27.45 -14.82
CA ASP A 183 10.63 -26.70 -15.35
C ASP A 183 9.38 -26.94 -14.52
N LEU A 184 8.44 -25.99 -14.59
CA LEU A 184 7.15 -26.11 -13.91
C LEU A 184 6.16 -26.77 -14.86
N THR A 185 5.43 -27.76 -14.37
CA THR A 185 4.37 -28.43 -15.11
C THR A 185 3.26 -27.41 -15.44
N PRO A 186 2.85 -27.28 -16.72
CA PRO A 186 1.73 -26.42 -17.07
C PRO A 186 0.46 -26.84 -16.33
N VAL A 187 -0.19 -25.88 -15.67
CA VAL A 187 -1.44 -26.12 -14.95
C VAL A 187 -2.56 -26.31 -15.96
N LYS A 188 -3.31 -27.40 -15.82
CA LYS A 188 -4.52 -27.65 -16.61
C LYS A 188 -5.62 -26.69 -16.16
N THR A 189 -6.20 -25.98 -17.12
CA THR A 189 -7.33 -25.07 -16.88
C THR A 189 -8.58 -25.83 -16.42
N ALA A 190 -9.30 -25.26 -15.47
CA ALA A 190 -10.68 -25.66 -15.13
C ALA A 190 -11.73 -24.79 -15.84
N PHE A 191 -11.28 -23.82 -16.63
CA PHE A 191 -12.12 -22.97 -17.48
C PHE A 191 -12.66 -23.75 -18.68
N GLU A 192 -13.96 -23.64 -18.91
CA GLU A 192 -14.64 -24.24 -20.07
C GLU A 192 -14.51 -23.31 -21.27
N GLY A 193 -13.86 -23.78 -22.34
CA GLY A 193 -13.60 -22.99 -23.54
C GLY A 193 -12.45 -22.00 -23.39
N GLU A 194 -12.37 -21.04 -24.32
CA GLU A 194 -11.37 -19.97 -24.31
C GLU A 194 -12.03 -18.67 -23.81
N PRO A 195 -11.41 -17.93 -22.87
CA PRO A 195 -11.95 -16.67 -22.41
C PRO A 195 -11.93 -15.64 -23.55
N ARG A 196 -13.10 -15.13 -23.94
CA ARG A 196 -13.19 -14.02 -24.88
C ARG A 196 -12.85 -12.71 -24.18
N LEU A 197 -11.62 -12.24 -24.35
CA LEU A 197 -11.20 -10.90 -23.92
C LEU A 197 -11.66 -9.88 -24.97
N ARG A 198 -12.57 -9.00 -24.58
CA ARG A 198 -13.16 -7.99 -25.47
C ARG A 198 -12.22 -6.79 -25.59
N PRO A 199 -11.96 -6.26 -26.79
CA PRO A 199 -11.34 -4.94 -26.96
C PRO A 199 -12.11 -3.85 -26.21
N PRO A 200 -11.47 -2.73 -25.85
CA PRO A 200 -12.13 -1.69 -25.05
C PRO A 200 -13.41 -1.13 -25.66
N ASP A 201 -13.47 -0.91 -26.98
CA ASP A 201 -14.66 -0.39 -27.65
C ASP A 201 -15.84 -1.39 -27.63
N GLU A 202 -15.57 -2.69 -27.67
CA GLU A 202 -16.58 -3.73 -27.46
C GLU A 202 -17.00 -3.84 -26.00
N ALA A 203 -16.05 -3.75 -25.05
CA ALA A 203 -16.33 -3.77 -23.62
C ALA A 203 -17.25 -2.61 -23.22
N ALA A 204 -17.04 -1.41 -23.77
CA ALA A 204 -17.88 -0.24 -23.50
C ALA A 204 -19.37 -0.46 -23.85
N LYS A 205 -19.65 -1.24 -24.92
CA LYS A 205 -21.02 -1.56 -25.34
C LYS A 205 -21.75 -2.50 -24.36
N SER A 206 -21.02 -3.13 -23.45
CA SER A 206 -21.61 -3.98 -22.41
C SER A 206 -22.17 -3.20 -21.22
N PHE A 207 -21.88 -1.90 -21.14
CA PHE A 207 -22.26 -1.05 -20.02
C PHE A 207 -23.67 -0.48 -20.18
N THR A 208 -24.44 -0.59 -19.09
CA THR A 208 -25.72 0.10 -18.89
C THR A 208 -25.52 1.11 -17.78
N LEU A 209 -25.76 2.38 -18.07
CA LEU A 209 -25.54 3.49 -17.15
C LEU A 209 -26.86 4.04 -16.64
N ALA A 210 -26.83 4.68 -15.47
CA ALA A 210 -27.97 5.47 -14.99
C ALA A 210 -28.37 6.54 -16.04
N PRO A 211 -29.67 6.90 -16.12
CA PRO A 211 -30.14 7.95 -17.03
C PRO A 211 -29.34 9.24 -16.88
N GLY A 212 -29.01 9.87 -18.01
CA GLY A 212 -28.21 11.09 -18.01
C GLY A 212 -26.70 10.86 -18.03
N PHE A 213 -26.17 9.67 -17.73
CA PHE A 213 -24.73 9.43 -17.73
C PHE A 213 -24.19 8.88 -19.06
N GLU A 214 -22.90 9.08 -19.28
CA GLU A 214 -22.09 8.52 -20.36
C GLU A 214 -20.73 8.04 -19.82
N VAL A 215 -20.08 7.15 -20.55
CA VAL A 215 -18.77 6.59 -20.22
C VAL A 215 -17.84 6.66 -21.43
N ASN A 216 -16.59 7.02 -21.20
CA ASN A 216 -15.53 6.92 -22.18
C ASN A 216 -14.34 6.15 -21.61
N LEU A 217 -13.57 5.52 -22.49
CA LEU A 217 -12.29 4.93 -22.12
C LEU A 217 -11.28 6.06 -21.86
N PHE A 218 -10.73 6.12 -20.65
CA PHE A 218 -9.67 7.06 -20.30
C PHE A 218 -8.30 6.50 -20.71
N ALA A 219 -8.02 5.24 -20.37
CA ALA A 219 -6.77 4.56 -20.69
C ALA A 219 -7.00 3.03 -20.76
N SER A 220 -6.20 2.31 -21.56
CA SER A 220 -6.21 0.84 -21.59
C SER A 220 -4.85 0.24 -21.87
N GLU A 221 -4.73 -1.06 -21.62
CA GLU A 221 -3.58 -1.90 -21.99
C GLU A 221 -3.21 -1.79 -23.48
N ALA A 222 -4.20 -1.56 -24.35
CA ALA A 222 -4.00 -1.50 -25.79
C ALA A 222 -3.25 -0.23 -26.20
N GLN A 223 -3.45 0.86 -25.46
CA GLN A 223 -2.75 2.13 -25.66
C GLN A 223 -1.44 2.18 -24.85
N PHE A 224 -1.46 1.68 -23.62
CA PHE A 224 -0.34 1.72 -22.68
C PHE A 224 -0.01 0.30 -22.21
N PRO A 225 0.99 -0.36 -22.82
CA PRO A 225 1.32 -1.78 -22.54
C PRO A 225 1.73 -2.09 -21.10
N ASP A 226 2.02 -1.07 -20.29
CA ASP A 226 2.33 -1.22 -18.87
C ASP A 226 1.10 -1.19 -17.96
N LEU A 227 -0.07 -0.73 -18.43
CA LEU A 227 -1.34 -0.72 -17.69
C LEU A 227 -1.95 -2.12 -17.60
N LYS A 228 -1.22 -3.03 -16.95
CA LYS A 228 -1.60 -4.43 -16.76
C LYS A 228 -2.13 -4.62 -15.35
N LYS A 229 -3.36 -5.10 -15.20
CA LYS A 229 -3.91 -5.42 -13.89
C LYS A 229 -3.85 -4.25 -12.90
N PRO A 230 -4.51 -3.11 -13.21
CA PRO A 230 -4.50 -1.95 -12.34
C PRO A 230 -5.28 -2.25 -11.05
N VAL A 231 -4.77 -1.82 -9.89
CA VAL A 231 -5.36 -2.13 -8.57
C VAL A 231 -5.87 -0.89 -7.85
N ALA A 232 -4.99 0.09 -7.64
CA ALA A 232 -5.28 1.29 -6.86
C ALA A 232 -4.95 2.53 -7.67
N MET A 233 -5.75 3.58 -7.51
CA MET A 233 -5.61 4.84 -8.21
C MET A 233 -5.66 6.05 -7.28
N ALA A 234 -4.94 7.11 -7.63
CA ALA A 234 -5.01 8.39 -6.95
C ALA A 234 -4.68 9.54 -7.91
N PHE A 235 -5.37 10.68 -7.77
CA PHE A 235 -5.01 11.90 -8.49
C PHE A 235 -4.03 12.76 -7.68
N ASP A 236 -3.09 13.39 -8.38
CA ASP A 236 -2.21 14.42 -7.79
C ASP A 236 -2.77 15.84 -7.95
N ALA A 237 -2.07 16.82 -7.35
CA ALA A 237 -2.43 18.24 -7.37
C ALA A 237 -2.27 18.90 -8.76
N ARG A 238 -1.69 18.18 -9.74
CA ARG A 238 -1.63 18.58 -11.16
C ARG A 238 -2.75 17.95 -11.99
N GLY A 239 -3.61 17.14 -11.38
CA GLY A 239 -4.71 16.45 -12.06
C GLY A 239 -4.29 15.21 -12.84
N ARG A 240 -3.09 14.66 -12.59
CA ARG A 240 -2.61 13.44 -13.24
C ARG A 240 -3.08 12.22 -12.46
N LEU A 241 -3.44 11.14 -13.16
CA LEU A 241 -3.93 9.91 -12.54
C LEU A 241 -2.78 8.93 -12.32
N TRP A 242 -2.52 8.56 -11.07
CA TRP A 242 -1.52 7.57 -10.71
C TRP A 242 -2.17 6.22 -10.51
N VAL A 243 -1.57 5.15 -11.03
CA VAL A 243 -2.17 3.80 -11.04
C VAL A 243 -1.11 2.74 -10.72
N THR A 244 -1.38 1.89 -9.72
CA THR A 244 -0.55 0.70 -9.48
C THR A 244 -0.94 -0.43 -10.41
N THR A 245 0.03 -1.21 -10.88
CA THR A 245 -0.17 -2.36 -11.78
C THR A 245 0.37 -3.62 -11.12
N MET A 246 -0.34 -4.76 -11.26
CA MET A 246 0.01 -5.98 -10.53
C MET A 246 0.00 -7.24 -11.40
N PRO A 247 0.77 -7.30 -12.50
CA PRO A 247 0.92 -8.51 -13.31
C PRO A 247 1.54 -9.68 -12.54
N SER A 248 2.22 -9.45 -11.41
CA SER A 248 2.80 -10.51 -10.57
C SER A 248 1.77 -11.34 -9.79
N TYR A 249 0.51 -10.91 -9.70
CA TYR A 249 -0.57 -11.66 -9.04
C TYR A 249 -0.66 -13.12 -9.55
N PRO A 250 -0.91 -14.12 -8.68
CA PRO A 250 -1.16 -13.99 -7.24
C PRO A 250 0.09 -13.92 -6.35
N MET A 251 1.26 -14.26 -6.87
CA MET A 251 2.55 -14.18 -6.17
C MET A 251 3.72 -14.46 -7.13
N TYR A 252 4.95 -14.25 -6.62
CA TYR A 252 6.21 -14.56 -7.30
C TYR A 252 6.18 -15.94 -7.95
N LEU A 253 6.61 -16.01 -9.22
CA LEU A 253 6.77 -17.26 -9.96
C LEU A 253 8.27 -17.51 -10.12
N PRO A 254 8.85 -18.57 -9.51
CA PRO A 254 10.29 -18.80 -9.52
C PRO A 254 10.93 -18.73 -10.91
N GLY A 255 11.94 -17.88 -11.04
CA GLY A 255 12.65 -17.62 -12.30
C GLY A 255 12.01 -16.53 -13.19
N ARG A 256 10.87 -15.94 -12.78
CA ARG A 256 10.29 -14.76 -13.45
C ARG A 256 10.46 -13.52 -12.57
N PRO A 257 11.25 -12.51 -12.98
CA PRO A 257 11.40 -11.29 -12.22
C PRO A 257 10.05 -10.64 -11.90
N VAL A 258 9.91 -10.17 -10.66
CA VAL A 258 8.80 -9.30 -10.28
C VAL A 258 9.09 -7.90 -10.82
N ASN A 259 8.11 -7.31 -11.50
CA ASN A 259 8.23 -5.95 -12.02
C ASN A 259 6.87 -5.25 -12.08
N ASP A 260 6.16 -5.24 -10.95
CA ASP A 260 4.94 -4.45 -10.81
C ASP A 260 5.31 -2.96 -10.79
N LYS A 261 4.41 -2.08 -11.25
CA LYS A 261 4.73 -0.67 -11.50
C LYS A 261 3.74 0.29 -10.85
N LEU A 262 4.18 1.54 -10.73
CA LEU A 262 3.35 2.70 -10.49
C LEU A 262 3.45 3.61 -11.72
N LEU A 263 2.31 3.83 -12.38
CA LEU A 263 2.21 4.63 -13.60
C LEU A 263 1.60 6.00 -13.29
N ILE A 264 1.90 6.98 -14.12
CA ILE A 264 1.23 8.28 -14.19
C ILE A 264 0.59 8.38 -15.58
N LEU A 265 -0.72 8.60 -15.63
CA LEU A 265 -1.52 8.76 -16.83
C LEU A 265 -2.01 10.21 -16.93
N GLU A 266 -1.79 10.84 -18.09
CA GLU A 266 -2.06 12.26 -18.29
C GLU A 266 -2.92 12.49 -19.53
N ASP A 267 -3.93 13.35 -19.38
CA ASP A 267 -4.72 13.93 -20.47
C ASP A 267 -4.21 15.35 -20.71
N THR A 268 -3.14 15.47 -21.50
CA THR A 268 -2.45 16.75 -21.74
C THR A 268 -3.24 17.66 -22.69
N ARG A 269 -4.21 17.09 -23.42
CA ARG A 269 -5.05 17.81 -24.39
C ARG A 269 -6.44 18.18 -23.86
N GLY A 270 -6.81 17.71 -22.67
CA GLY A 270 -8.15 17.95 -22.09
C GLY A 270 -9.27 17.22 -22.83
N ALA A 271 -8.97 16.12 -23.52
CA ALA A 271 -9.92 15.34 -24.31
C ALA A 271 -10.74 14.33 -23.48
N GLY A 272 -10.51 14.28 -22.15
CA GLY A 272 -11.09 13.28 -21.27
C GLY A 272 -10.50 11.88 -21.47
N ARG A 273 -9.33 11.78 -22.11
CA ARG A 273 -8.59 10.53 -22.39
C ARG A 273 -7.11 10.77 -22.17
N ALA A 274 -6.43 9.82 -21.55
CA ALA A 274 -4.99 9.91 -21.40
C ALA A 274 -4.31 9.81 -22.77
N ASP A 275 -3.33 10.67 -23.01
CA ASP A 275 -2.47 10.67 -24.20
C ASP A 275 -1.00 10.40 -23.86
N GLN A 276 -0.65 10.42 -22.57
CA GLN A 276 0.68 10.09 -22.07
C GLN A 276 0.61 9.11 -20.89
N ALA A 277 1.60 8.20 -20.83
CA ALA A 277 1.86 7.35 -19.69
C ALA A 277 3.35 7.37 -19.33
N THR A 278 3.64 7.52 -18.05
CA THR A 278 5.00 7.54 -17.49
C THR A 278 5.12 6.45 -16.43
N VAL A 279 6.20 5.65 -16.47
CA VAL A 279 6.53 4.73 -15.37
C VAL A 279 7.22 5.53 -14.28
N PHE A 280 6.51 5.82 -13.19
CA PHE A 280 7.09 6.55 -12.05
C PHE A 280 7.98 5.65 -11.20
N ALA A 281 7.56 4.41 -10.96
CA ALA A 281 8.36 3.41 -10.26
C ALA A 281 8.10 2.01 -10.82
N ASP A 282 9.13 1.17 -10.80
CA ASP A 282 9.09 -0.23 -11.20
C ASP A 282 9.69 -1.13 -10.09
N GLY A 283 9.80 -2.44 -10.33
CA GLY A 283 10.34 -3.36 -9.32
C GLY A 283 9.56 -3.38 -8.02
N LEU A 284 8.25 -3.06 -8.06
CA LEU A 284 7.34 -3.24 -6.92
C LEU A 284 6.88 -4.70 -6.87
N TYR A 285 6.31 -5.13 -5.74
CA TYR A 285 5.73 -6.47 -5.60
C TYR A 285 4.37 -6.39 -4.92
N LEU A 286 3.33 -6.77 -5.65
CA LEU A 286 1.93 -6.75 -5.22
C LEU A 286 1.49 -5.39 -4.64
N PRO A 287 1.55 -4.29 -5.42
CA PRO A 287 1.17 -2.95 -4.94
C PRO A 287 -0.36 -2.81 -4.83
N THR A 288 -0.88 -3.06 -3.62
CA THR A 288 -2.33 -3.13 -3.32
C THR A 288 -2.93 -1.82 -2.78
N GLY A 289 -2.10 -0.84 -2.42
CA GLY A 289 -2.55 0.45 -1.90
C GLY A 289 -1.73 1.61 -2.45
N LEU A 290 -2.39 2.77 -2.65
CA LEU A 290 -1.79 3.99 -3.17
C LEU A 290 -2.40 5.23 -2.53
N ALA A 291 -1.55 6.12 -2.00
CA ALA A 291 -1.91 7.49 -1.70
C ALA A 291 -0.76 8.45 -2.06
N LEU A 292 -1.10 9.65 -2.53
CA LEU A 292 -0.12 10.68 -2.87
C LEU A 292 -0.08 11.74 -1.78
N GLY A 293 1.11 12.22 -1.42
CA GLY A 293 1.27 13.24 -0.40
C GLY A 293 2.74 13.45 -0.05
N ASP A 294 3.04 14.54 0.67
CA ASP A 294 4.40 14.88 1.12
C ASP A 294 5.44 14.91 -0.04
N GLY A 295 4.96 15.22 -1.25
CA GLY A 295 5.73 15.30 -2.49
C GLY A 295 6.07 13.95 -3.13
N GLY A 296 5.45 12.85 -2.71
CA GLY A 296 5.69 11.50 -3.24
C GLY A 296 4.45 10.59 -3.19
N ALA A 297 4.70 9.29 -3.25
CA ALA A 297 3.68 8.25 -3.23
C ALA A 297 3.92 7.24 -2.10
N TYR A 298 2.89 7.02 -1.29
CA TYR A 298 2.78 5.93 -0.34
C TYR A 298 2.21 4.71 -1.06
N VAL A 299 2.97 3.61 -1.10
CA VAL A 299 2.59 2.39 -1.81
C VAL A 299 2.60 1.20 -0.86
N GLY A 300 1.44 0.59 -0.67
CA GLY A 300 1.30 -0.66 0.08
C GLY A 300 1.79 -1.84 -0.75
N CYS A 301 2.90 -2.46 -0.34
CA CYS A 301 3.46 -3.67 -0.93
C CYS A 301 3.80 -4.65 0.19
N GLN A 302 2.84 -5.47 0.59
CA GLN A 302 2.98 -6.32 1.77
C GLN A 302 4.28 -7.14 1.79
N PRO A 303 4.97 -7.22 2.95
CA PRO A 303 4.59 -6.73 4.28
C PRO A 303 5.01 -5.27 4.58
N ASN A 304 5.26 -4.48 3.54
CA ASN A 304 5.84 -3.15 3.63
C ASN A 304 4.85 -2.06 3.18
N VAL A 305 5.07 -0.85 3.67
CA VAL A 305 4.64 0.39 3.01
C VAL A 305 5.87 1.16 2.58
N TRP A 306 5.92 1.51 1.30
CA TRP A 306 7.00 2.28 0.70
C TRP A 306 6.59 3.74 0.54
N PHE A 307 7.55 4.64 0.70
CA PHE A 307 7.47 6.02 0.22
C PHE A 307 8.41 6.19 -0.97
N LEU A 308 7.86 6.62 -2.10
CA LEU A 308 8.56 6.80 -3.37
C LEU A 308 8.53 8.26 -3.78
N LYS A 309 9.67 8.83 -4.13
CA LYS A 309 9.77 10.27 -4.45
C LYS A 309 10.73 10.54 -5.61
N ASP A 310 10.34 11.47 -6.46
CA ASP A 310 11.20 12.08 -7.48
C ASP A 310 11.78 13.37 -6.89
N THR A 311 13.00 13.29 -6.39
CA THR A 311 13.73 14.42 -5.80
C THR A 311 14.42 15.28 -6.85
N LYS A 312 14.56 14.77 -8.08
CA LYS A 312 15.29 15.39 -9.19
C LYS A 312 14.38 16.02 -10.25
N GLY A 313 13.07 15.81 -10.17
CA GLY A 313 12.10 16.32 -11.14
C GLY A 313 12.16 15.61 -12.50
N THR A 314 12.58 14.35 -12.52
CA THR A 314 12.75 13.56 -13.76
C THR A 314 11.47 12.88 -14.25
N GLY A 315 10.40 12.90 -13.44
CA GLY A 315 9.17 12.14 -13.69
C GLY A 315 9.21 10.69 -13.20
N ALA A 316 10.33 10.26 -12.58
CA ALA A 316 10.51 8.93 -12.00
C ALA A 316 11.09 9.02 -10.59
N ALA A 317 10.72 8.06 -9.73
CA ALA A 317 11.22 7.98 -8.38
C ALA A 317 12.72 7.65 -8.35
N ASP A 318 13.53 8.54 -7.79
CA ASP A 318 14.94 8.29 -7.48
C ASP A 318 15.18 8.00 -6.00
N ALA A 319 14.20 8.27 -5.13
CA ALA A 319 14.22 7.90 -3.72
C ALA A 319 13.14 6.85 -3.41
N ARG A 320 13.55 5.78 -2.71
CA ARG A 320 12.70 4.69 -2.23
C ARG A 320 13.02 4.40 -0.77
N GLU A 321 12.04 4.60 0.10
CA GLU A 321 12.18 4.37 1.53
C GLU A 321 11.10 3.43 2.04
N ARG A 322 11.48 2.44 2.84
CA ARG A 322 10.52 1.55 3.52
C ARG A 322 10.15 2.19 4.85
N ILE A 323 9.00 2.84 4.91
CA ILE A 323 8.57 3.61 6.07
C ILE A 323 7.85 2.76 7.13
N LEU A 324 7.21 1.67 6.72
CA LEU A 324 6.58 0.70 7.64
C LEU A 324 6.88 -0.72 7.16
N LEU A 325 7.18 -1.60 8.12
CA LEU A 325 7.47 -3.01 7.91
C LEU A 325 6.77 -3.83 8.99
N GLY A 326 6.20 -4.98 8.62
CA GLY A 326 5.71 -5.96 9.59
C GLY A 326 4.24 -6.32 9.44
N PHE A 327 3.58 -5.86 8.39
CA PHE A 327 2.22 -6.29 8.07
C PHE A 327 2.18 -7.78 7.72
N GLY A 328 1.05 -8.44 7.99
CA GLY A 328 0.84 -9.84 7.64
C GLY A 328 0.73 -9.98 6.12
N ASN A 329 1.27 -11.05 5.53
CA ASN A 329 1.23 -11.28 4.08
C ASN A 329 0.74 -12.69 3.73
N ALA A 330 -0.05 -13.28 4.64
CA ALA A 330 -0.50 -14.66 4.55
C ALA A 330 -1.62 -14.84 3.52
N ASP A 331 -2.39 -13.80 3.19
CA ASP A 331 -3.39 -13.81 2.11
C ASP A 331 -3.33 -12.48 1.37
N THR A 332 -2.89 -12.53 0.11
CA THR A 332 -2.73 -11.33 -0.74
C THR A 332 -4.05 -10.65 -1.06
N ASN A 333 -5.18 -11.36 -0.94
CA ASN A 333 -6.49 -10.76 -1.14
C ASN A 333 -6.89 -9.88 0.04
N ARG A 334 -6.32 -10.09 1.23
CA ARG A 334 -6.71 -9.45 2.51
C ARG A 334 -5.64 -8.52 3.05
N GLY A 335 -4.71 -8.16 2.19
CA GLY A 335 -3.54 -7.40 2.56
C GLY A 335 -3.83 -5.92 2.88
N VAL A 336 -2.81 -5.17 3.27
CA VAL A 336 -2.93 -3.71 3.43
C VAL A 336 -3.33 -3.08 2.10
N ASN A 337 -4.43 -2.37 2.09
CA ASN A 337 -5.03 -1.83 0.86
C ASN A 337 -5.82 -0.54 1.15
N THR A 338 -6.49 0.02 0.14
CA THR A 338 -7.41 1.18 0.25
C THR A 338 -6.85 2.35 1.05
N PHE A 339 -5.77 2.93 0.54
CA PHE A 339 -5.12 4.07 1.21
C PHE A 339 -5.93 5.34 0.98
N ARG A 340 -6.29 6.05 2.05
CA ARG A 340 -7.10 7.28 2.03
C ARG A 340 -6.56 8.32 3.00
N TRP A 341 -6.52 9.58 2.58
CA TRP A 341 -6.24 10.66 3.52
C TRP A 341 -7.51 11.00 4.28
N GLY A 342 -7.44 10.94 5.61
CA GLY A 342 -8.48 11.44 6.47
C GLY A 342 -8.47 12.97 6.55
N PRO A 343 -9.58 13.57 7.01
CA PRO A 343 -9.72 15.02 7.14
C PRO A 343 -8.67 15.65 8.08
N GLY A 344 -8.20 14.88 9.07
CA GLY A 344 -7.15 15.31 10.01
C GLY A 344 -5.73 15.29 9.44
N GLY A 345 -5.54 14.89 8.18
CA GLY A 345 -4.22 14.82 7.54
C GLY A 345 -3.44 13.53 7.83
N ASP A 346 -4.10 12.51 8.37
CA ASP A 346 -3.49 11.18 8.56
C ASP A 346 -3.91 10.24 7.45
N LEU A 347 -3.07 9.23 7.21
CA LEU A 347 -3.27 8.22 6.20
C LEU A 347 -3.95 7.00 6.81
N TYR A 348 -5.09 6.61 6.25
CA TYR A 348 -5.87 5.45 6.65
C TYR A 348 -5.70 4.35 5.63
N PHE A 349 -5.64 3.10 6.08
CA PHE A 349 -5.57 1.94 5.21
C PHE A 349 -6.02 0.67 5.94
N ASP A 350 -6.52 -0.28 5.17
CA ASP A 350 -7.30 -1.39 5.70
C ASP A 350 -6.54 -2.71 5.56
N GLU A 351 -6.78 -3.65 6.47
CA GLU A 351 -6.28 -5.03 6.41
C GLU A 351 -7.41 -5.99 6.80
N GLY A 352 -7.48 -7.15 6.16
CA GLY A 352 -8.47 -8.20 6.43
C GLY A 352 -7.97 -9.33 7.34
N VAL A 353 -8.82 -10.35 7.50
CA VAL A 353 -8.47 -11.56 8.28
C VAL A 353 -7.32 -12.37 7.66
N PHE A 354 -6.82 -13.36 8.42
CA PHE A 354 -5.69 -14.24 8.12
C PHE A 354 -4.30 -13.58 8.21
N ASN A 355 -4.25 -12.26 8.25
CA ASN A 355 -3.03 -11.51 8.46
C ASN A 355 -2.77 -11.26 9.95
N TYR A 356 -1.52 -11.45 10.34
CA TYR A 356 -0.98 -11.16 11.66
C TYR A 356 0.13 -10.12 11.49
N SER A 357 -0.12 -8.92 12.00
CA SER A 357 0.75 -7.78 11.80
C SER A 357 1.44 -7.42 13.10
N GLN A 358 2.74 -7.19 13.02
CA GLN A 358 3.58 -6.69 14.10
C GLN A 358 4.53 -5.66 13.49
N VAL A 359 4.08 -4.41 13.50
CA VAL A 359 4.81 -3.29 12.91
C VAL A 359 5.62 -2.60 13.99
N GLU A 360 6.93 -2.51 13.80
CA GLU A 360 7.81 -1.78 14.71
C GLU A 360 7.77 -0.28 14.36
N THR A 361 7.58 0.54 15.39
CA THR A 361 7.51 2.01 15.25
C THR A 361 8.37 2.67 16.31
N PRO A 362 8.74 3.95 16.15
CA PRO A 362 9.41 4.71 17.20
C PRO A 362 8.63 4.74 18.54
N TYR A 363 7.32 4.47 18.51
CA TYR A 363 6.41 4.42 19.67
C TYR A 363 6.22 3.00 20.23
N GLY A 364 7.00 2.03 19.76
CA GLY A 364 6.86 0.61 20.08
C GLY A 364 6.05 -0.18 19.05
N PRO A 365 5.90 -1.50 19.26
CA PRO A 365 5.24 -2.36 18.30
C PRO A 365 3.73 -2.09 18.26
N ARG A 366 3.16 -2.13 17.05
CA ARG A 366 1.72 -2.11 16.79
C ARG A 366 1.30 -3.47 16.26
N GLN A 367 0.38 -4.11 16.99
CA GLN A 367 -0.05 -5.47 16.73
C GLN A 367 -1.49 -5.50 16.23
N ASN A 368 -1.74 -6.37 15.25
CA ASN A 368 -3.08 -6.70 14.80
C ASN A 368 -3.21 -8.21 14.58
N PHE A 369 -4.37 -8.72 14.97
CA PHE A 369 -4.79 -10.08 14.72
C PHE A 369 -6.12 -10.05 13.96
N ASN A 370 -6.15 -10.54 12.72
CA ASN A 370 -7.38 -10.69 11.93
C ASN A 370 -8.20 -9.40 11.70
N GLY A 371 -7.66 -8.51 10.88
CA GLY A 371 -8.41 -7.38 10.33
C GLY A 371 -8.36 -6.11 11.18
N ALA A 372 -8.11 -4.97 10.53
CA ALA A 372 -8.06 -3.67 11.18
C ALA A 372 -8.11 -2.54 10.13
N ILE A 373 -8.39 -1.34 10.61
CA ILE A 373 -8.06 -0.09 9.91
C ILE A 373 -6.92 0.55 10.69
N TYR A 374 -5.87 0.91 9.98
CA TYR A 374 -4.74 1.63 10.53
C TYR A 374 -4.89 3.13 10.29
N ARG A 375 -4.35 3.92 11.20
CA ARG A 375 -4.17 5.37 11.02
C ARG A 375 -2.70 5.69 11.19
N TYR A 376 -2.10 6.27 10.17
CA TYR A 376 -0.68 6.61 10.12
C TYR A 376 -0.49 8.10 9.92
N GLU A 377 0.21 8.75 10.85
CA GLU A 377 0.63 10.14 10.74
C GLU A 377 2.09 10.16 10.21
N PRO A 378 2.35 10.53 8.95
CA PRO A 378 3.70 10.42 8.40
C PRO A 378 4.72 11.38 9.02
N ARG A 379 4.27 12.54 9.52
CA ARG A 379 5.16 13.54 10.13
C ARG A 379 5.72 13.09 11.46
N ALA A 380 4.87 12.54 12.34
CA ALA A 380 5.32 11.96 13.60
C ALA A 380 5.73 10.49 13.46
N GLU A 381 5.45 9.86 12.32
CA GLU A 381 5.65 8.43 12.05
C GLU A 381 4.90 7.52 13.02
N ARG A 382 3.75 8.01 13.46
CA ARG A 382 2.91 7.31 14.42
C ARG A 382 1.91 6.46 13.65
N LEU A 383 2.01 5.15 13.83
CA LEU A 383 0.99 4.20 13.40
C LEU A 383 0.14 3.81 14.61
N ASP A 384 -1.18 3.83 14.44
CA ASP A 384 -2.13 3.33 15.40
C ASP A 384 -3.12 2.37 14.72
N VAL A 385 -3.70 1.46 15.51
CA VAL A 385 -4.81 0.60 15.08
C VAL A 385 -6.10 1.37 15.37
N HIS A 386 -6.61 2.07 14.36
CA HIS A 386 -7.75 2.97 14.47
C HIS A 386 -9.06 2.23 14.76
N VAL A 387 -9.31 1.18 13.98
CA VAL A 387 -10.44 0.27 14.15
C VAL A 387 -9.90 -1.15 14.24
N THR A 388 -10.26 -1.84 15.31
CA THR A 388 -9.93 -3.23 15.54
C THR A 388 -11.20 -4.06 15.47
N TYR A 389 -11.48 -4.59 14.27
CA TYR A 389 -12.68 -5.33 13.97
C TYR A 389 -12.37 -6.50 13.04
N LYS A 390 -13.23 -7.51 13.04
CA LYS A 390 -13.08 -8.76 12.28
C LYS A 390 -13.38 -8.58 10.78
N PHE A 391 -12.87 -7.52 10.16
CA PHE A 391 -13.03 -7.27 8.74
C PHE A 391 -12.50 -8.47 7.95
N GLY A 392 -13.38 -9.06 7.14
CA GLY A 392 -13.03 -10.15 6.26
C GLY A 392 -12.04 -9.68 5.21
N ASN A 393 -12.47 -8.75 4.36
CA ASN A 393 -11.68 -8.21 3.27
C ASN A 393 -12.05 -6.76 2.95
N PRO A 394 -11.68 -5.79 3.81
CA PRO A 394 -12.05 -4.38 3.62
C PRO A 394 -11.28 -3.79 2.42
N TRP A 395 -12.02 -3.44 1.36
CA TRP A 395 -11.47 -2.88 0.10
C TRP A 395 -12.18 -1.58 -0.33
N GLY A 396 -12.96 -0.97 0.56
CA GLY A 396 -13.57 0.33 0.31
C GLY A 396 -13.51 1.17 1.58
N HIS A 397 -13.14 2.43 1.41
CA HIS A 397 -12.95 3.38 2.48
C HIS A 397 -13.17 4.78 1.89
N ALA A 398 -14.09 5.54 2.49
CA ALA A 398 -14.37 6.92 2.10
C ALA A 398 -14.69 7.78 3.33
N PHE A 399 -14.48 9.09 3.19
CA PHE A 399 -14.91 10.09 4.16
C PHE A 399 -16.00 10.96 3.54
N ASP A 400 -17.00 11.34 4.32
CA ASP A 400 -17.97 12.35 3.88
C ASP A 400 -17.45 13.79 4.07
N ARG A 401 -18.28 14.77 3.73
CA ARG A 401 -17.96 16.20 3.86
C ARG A 401 -17.64 16.62 5.31
N TRP A 402 -18.16 15.90 6.30
CA TRP A 402 -17.94 16.14 7.73
C TRP A 402 -16.78 15.31 8.30
N GLY A 403 -16.12 14.49 7.47
CA GLY A 403 -15.04 13.62 7.91
C GLY A 403 -15.49 12.33 8.57
N GLN A 404 -16.76 11.94 8.39
CA GLN A 404 -17.29 10.66 8.88
C GLN A 404 -16.78 9.51 8.00
N GLU A 405 -16.30 8.46 8.65
CA GLU A 405 -15.64 7.32 7.99
C GLU A 405 -16.66 6.27 7.54
N PHE A 406 -16.57 5.79 6.30
CA PHE A 406 -17.37 4.70 5.75
C PHE A 406 -16.46 3.62 5.18
N VAL A 407 -16.68 2.36 5.60
CA VAL A 407 -15.81 1.22 5.29
C VAL A 407 -16.64 0.12 4.65
N THR A 408 -16.12 -0.52 3.60
CA THR A 408 -16.79 -1.58 2.83
C THR A 408 -15.96 -2.86 2.81
N ASP A 409 -16.59 -3.95 3.21
CA ASP A 409 -16.02 -5.28 3.30
C ASP A 409 -16.44 -6.16 2.11
N ALA A 410 -15.46 -6.53 1.29
CA ALA A 410 -15.63 -7.35 0.11
C ALA A 410 -16.06 -8.79 0.44
N ALA A 411 -15.70 -9.31 1.62
CA ALA A 411 -15.87 -10.73 1.92
C ALA A 411 -17.36 -11.12 2.04
N ASP A 412 -18.12 -10.35 2.81
CA ASP A 412 -19.54 -10.60 3.04
C ASP A 412 -20.48 -9.59 2.35
N GLY A 413 -19.95 -8.45 1.89
CA GLY A 413 -20.72 -7.40 1.21
C GLY A 413 -21.24 -6.29 2.13
N ALA A 414 -20.81 -6.27 3.40
CA ALA A 414 -21.22 -5.27 4.37
C ALA A 414 -20.50 -3.92 4.15
N SER A 415 -21.16 -2.84 4.55
CA SER A 415 -20.51 -1.55 4.79
C SER A 415 -20.85 -1.04 6.19
N PHE A 416 -19.97 -0.24 6.78
CA PHE A 416 -20.07 0.22 8.16
C PHE A 416 -19.77 1.72 8.25
N TYR A 417 -20.37 2.38 9.24
CA TYR A 417 -19.95 3.71 9.68
C TYR A 417 -18.75 3.55 10.64
N GLY A 418 -17.54 3.69 10.09
CA GLY A 418 -16.25 3.42 10.75
C GLY A 418 -16.05 4.15 12.07
N THR A 419 -16.40 5.45 12.10
CA THR A 419 -16.18 6.33 13.24
C THR A 419 -16.89 5.83 14.50
N ALA A 420 -18.09 5.24 14.38
CA ALA A 420 -18.90 4.78 15.51
C ALA A 420 -18.28 3.63 16.32
N PHE A 421 -17.29 2.93 15.76
CA PHE A 421 -16.56 1.85 16.43
C PHE A 421 -15.05 2.00 16.24
N SER A 422 -14.62 3.23 15.98
CA SER A 422 -13.22 3.63 16.15
C SER A 422 -12.91 3.78 17.64
N GLY A 423 -11.70 3.40 18.04
CA GLY A 423 -11.27 3.51 19.43
C GLY A 423 -10.42 2.34 19.92
N GLN A 424 -9.72 2.59 21.01
CA GLN A 424 -8.76 1.64 21.57
C GLN A 424 -9.46 0.41 22.17
N THR A 425 -8.95 -0.76 21.82
CA THR A 425 -9.19 -2.01 22.57
C THR A 425 -7.87 -2.72 22.79
N ASP A 426 -7.73 -3.46 23.88
CA ASP A 426 -6.48 -4.19 24.14
C ASP A 426 -6.32 -5.37 23.18
N TYR A 427 -5.16 -5.49 22.54
CA TYR A 427 -4.83 -6.66 21.72
C TYR A 427 -4.89 -7.96 22.55
N PRO A 428 -5.44 -9.08 22.02
CA PRO A 428 -6.00 -9.26 20.68
C PRO A 428 -7.53 -9.04 20.61
N ARG A 429 -8.12 -8.32 21.57
CA ARG A 429 -9.57 -8.05 21.58
C ARG A 429 -9.98 -7.21 20.36
N LYS A 430 -11.26 -7.36 20.01
CA LYS A 430 -11.90 -6.74 18.85
C LYS A 430 -13.22 -6.12 19.30
N HIS A 431 -13.64 -5.07 18.59
CA HIS A 431 -15.03 -4.61 18.68
C HIS A 431 -15.98 -5.74 18.26
N ALA A 432 -17.09 -5.91 18.99
CA ALA A 432 -17.91 -7.12 18.90
C ALA A 432 -18.70 -7.21 17.59
N ALA A 433 -19.60 -6.27 17.37
CA ALA A 433 -20.45 -6.16 16.18
C ALA A 433 -20.75 -4.68 15.92
N MET A 434 -20.76 -4.30 14.65
CA MET A 434 -21.20 -2.99 14.20
C MET A 434 -22.43 -3.14 13.31
N LYS A 435 -23.40 -2.22 13.44
CA LYS A 435 -24.57 -2.16 12.57
C LYS A 435 -24.12 -1.88 11.14
N GLU A 436 -24.57 -2.71 10.20
CA GLU A 436 -24.33 -2.53 8.78
C GLU A 436 -25.11 -1.31 8.26
N LEU A 437 -24.50 -0.55 7.36
CA LEU A 437 -25.05 0.66 6.76
C LEU A 437 -26.34 0.37 5.97
N TYR A 438 -26.38 -0.77 5.28
CA TYR A 438 -27.51 -1.22 4.48
C TYR A 438 -27.65 -2.76 4.53
N PRO A 439 -28.84 -3.32 4.27
CA PRO A 439 -28.98 -4.76 4.11
C PRO A 439 -28.14 -5.27 2.93
N LYS A 440 -27.28 -6.26 3.17
CA LYS A 440 -26.40 -6.84 2.14
C LYS A 440 -27.17 -7.33 0.92
N GLN A 441 -26.73 -6.92 -0.27
CA GLN A 441 -27.34 -7.30 -1.55
C GLN A 441 -26.38 -8.07 -2.44
N TRP A 442 -25.11 -7.63 -2.52
CA TRP A 442 -24.15 -8.09 -3.51
C TRP A 442 -22.77 -8.29 -2.89
N ARG A 443 -21.98 -9.19 -3.47
CA ARG A 443 -20.58 -9.39 -3.12
C ARG A 443 -19.76 -9.85 -4.33
N PRO A 444 -18.47 -9.49 -4.41
CA PRO A 444 -17.71 -8.72 -3.44
C PRO A 444 -17.64 -7.23 -3.84
N PRO A 445 -18.03 -6.29 -2.96
CA PRO A 445 -17.82 -4.87 -3.19
C PRO A 445 -16.36 -4.46 -2.93
N CYS A 446 -15.89 -3.43 -3.63
CA CYS A 446 -14.55 -2.84 -3.45
C CYS A 446 -14.53 -1.46 -4.11
N GLY A 447 -13.64 -0.57 -3.68
CA GLY A 447 -13.59 0.81 -4.15
C GLY A 447 -14.88 1.55 -3.77
N SER A 448 -14.76 2.58 -2.94
CA SER A 448 -15.91 3.37 -2.55
C SER A 448 -15.57 4.86 -2.45
N VAL A 449 -16.58 5.69 -2.73
CA VAL A 449 -16.55 7.15 -2.60
C VAL A 449 -17.94 7.66 -2.22
N LEU A 450 -18.01 8.81 -1.56
CA LEU A 450 -19.25 9.60 -1.52
C LEU A 450 -19.25 10.60 -2.68
N VAL A 451 -20.41 10.83 -3.28
CA VAL A 451 -20.54 11.80 -4.37
C VAL A 451 -20.28 13.20 -3.83
N SER A 452 -19.24 13.83 -4.36
CA SER A 452 -18.84 15.21 -4.05
C SER A 452 -18.35 15.89 -5.32
N SER A 453 -19.28 16.19 -6.22
CA SER A 453 -18.98 16.76 -7.53
C SER A 453 -20.19 17.43 -8.17
N ARG A 454 -20.07 18.69 -8.55
CA ARG A 454 -21.12 19.43 -9.29
C ARG A 454 -21.43 18.84 -10.68
N GLN A 455 -20.53 18.01 -11.20
CA GLN A 455 -20.73 17.26 -12.44
C GLN A 455 -21.89 16.24 -12.29
N PHE A 456 -22.15 15.78 -11.06
CA PHE A 456 -23.21 14.83 -10.73
C PHE A 456 -24.51 15.56 -10.31
N PRO A 457 -25.68 14.91 -10.38
CA PRO A 457 -26.94 15.49 -9.94
C PRO A 457 -26.92 15.99 -8.49
N ASP A 458 -27.70 17.02 -8.21
CA ASP A 458 -27.73 17.64 -6.87
C ASP A 458 -28.33 16.68 -5.83
N ASP A 459 -29.29 15.86 -6.24
CA ASP A 459 -29.92 14.84 -5.39
C ASP A 459 -29.07 13.57 -5.18
N TRP A 460 -27.88 13.53 -5.80
CA TRP A 460 -26.89 12.48 -5.61
C TRP A 460 -25.75 12.91 -4.68
N GLN A 461 -25.59 14.19 -4.33
CA GLN A 461 -24.50 14.62 -3.45
C GLN A 461 -24.62 13.92 -2.09
N GLY A 462 -23.53 13.29 -1.64
CA GLY A 462 -23.52 12.45 -0.44
C GLY A 462 -24.07 11.02 -0.65
N ASP A 463 -24.51 10.63 -1.85
CA ASP A 463 -24.78 9.22 -2.14
C ASP A 463 -23.46 8.43 -2.10
N TYR A 464 -23.52 7.21 -1.56
CA TYR A 464 -22.39 6.30 -1.47
C TYR A 464 -22.31 5.43 -2.73
N LEU A 465 -21.21 5.56 -3.47
CA LEU A 465 -20.90 4.76 -4.65
C LEU A 465 -19.91 3.67 -4.26
N ILE A 466 -20.19 2.44 -4.71
CA ILE A 466 -19.38 1.26 -4.39
C ILE A 466 -19.25 0.40 -5.64
N ASN A 467 -18.04 0.00 -6.02
CA ASN A 467 -17.95 -1.02 -7.07
C ASN A 467 -18.37 -2.38 -6.53
N ASN A 468 -18.89 -3.23 -7.41
CA ASN A 468 -19.04 -4.66 -7.16
C ASN A 468 -18.42 -5.41 -8.33
N THR A 469 -17.66 -6.48 -8.07
CA THR A 469 -16.88 -7.17 -9.12
C THR A 469 -17.53 -8.42 -9.68
N ILE A 470 -18.57 -8.96 -9.01
CA ILE A 470 -19.24 -10.20 -9.42
C ILE A 470 -20.75 -10.02 -9.28
N ASN A 471 -21.47 -10.15 -10.40
CA ASN A 471 -22.93 -10.32 -10.48
C ASN A 471 -23.76 -9.52 -9.44
N PRO A 472 -24.15 -8.27 -9.75
CA PRO A 472 -23.81 -7.51 -10.97
C PRO A 472 -22.43 -6.85 -10.85
N GLN A 473 -21.55 -7.01 -11.85
CA GLN A 473 -20.36 -6.15 -11.89
C GLN A 473 -20.72 -4.73 -12.34
N GLY A 474 -20.24 -3.72 -11.61
CA GLY A 474 -20.68 -2.35 -11.81
C GLY A 474 -20.33 -1.39 -10.69
N VAL A 475 -20.87 -0.17 -10.79
CA VAL A 475 -20.83 0.87 -9.74
C VAL A 475 -22.24 1.00 -9.17
N LEU A 476 -22.43 0.49 -7.96
CA LEU A 476 -23.69 0.53 -7.22
C LEU A 476 -23.85 1.87 -6.50
N ARG A 477 -25.09 2.29 -6.25
CA ARG A 477 -25.42 3.54 -5.58
C ARG A 477 -26.32 3.31 -4.38
N TYR A 478 -26.01 3.97 -3.27
CA TYR A 478 -26.78 3.93 -2.04
C TYR A 478 -27.03 5.36 -1.53
N LYS A 479 -28.30 5.71 -1.29
CA LYS A 479 -28.67 6.98 -0.64
C LYS A 479 -28.39 6.88 0.86
N VAL A 480 -27.44 7.67 1.35
CA VAL A 480 -27.08 7.74 2.77
C VAL A 480 -28.02 8.71 3.49
N ARG A 481 -28.40 8.38 4.72
CA ARG A 481 -29.15 9.26 5.61
C ARG A 481 -28.69 9.06 7.05
N GLU A 482 -28.87 10.10 7.86
CA GLU A 482 -28.73 9.99 9.31
C GLU A 482 -29.78 9.02 9.87
N ASP A 483 -29.38 8.24 10.87
CA ASP A 483 -30.23 7.27 11.57
C ASP A 483 -29.79 7.20 13.05
N GLY A 484 -30.43 8.03 13.89
CA GLY A 484 -30.06 8.19 15.29
C GLY A 484 -28.66 8.80 15.42
N SER A 485 -27.76 8.14 16.15
CA SER A 485 -26.36 8.56 16.31
C SER A 485 -25.42 7.99 15.23
N GLY A 486 -25.97 7.46 14.14
CA GLY A 486 -25.20 6.88 13.05
C GLY A 486 -25.86 7.08 11.69
N PHE A 487 -25.58 6.18 10.76
CA PHE A 487 -26.05 6.28 9.38
C PHE A 487 -26.75 5.00 8.95
N ALA A 488 -27.69 5.16 8.02
CA ALA A 488 -28.27 4.09 7.23
C ALA A 488 -28.23 4.46 5.76
N ALA A 489 -28.25 3.46 4.88
CA ALA A 489 -28.36 3.69 3.45
C ALA A 489 -29.38 2.76 2.79
N ALA A 490 -29.92 3.23 1.66
CA ALA A 490 -30.86 2.46 0.85
C ALA A 490 -30.37 2.39 -0.59
N ALA A 491 -30.47 1.20 -1.19
CA ALA A 491 -30.09 1.01 -2.58
C ALA A 491 -30.90 1.92 -3.51
N ALA A 492 -30.22 2.50 -4.49
CA ALA A 492 -30.79 3.29 -5.57
C ALA A 492 -30.38 2.71 -6.92
N GLU A 493 -30.83 3.33 -8.02
CA GLU A 493 -30.41 2.91 -9.37
C GLU A 493 -28.88 2.94 -9.49
N PRO A 494 -28.22 1.82 -9.84
CA PRO A 494 -26.78 1.80 -10.00
C PRO A 494 -26.29 2.78 -11.06
N LEU A 495 -25.13 3.38 -10.83
CA LEU A 495 -24.51 4.27 -11.82
C LEU A 495 -24.10 3.51 -13.07
N LEU A 496 -23.56 2.30 -12.92
CA LEU A 496 -23.11 1.45 -14.01
C LEU A 496 -23.34 -0.02 -13.70
N ARG A 497 -23.80 -0.79 -14.69
CA ARG A 497 -23.78 -2.26 -14.72
C ARG A 497 -23.14 -2.74 -16.00
N SER A 498 -22.37 -3.83 -15.95
CA SER A 498 -21.79 -4.46 -17.13
C SER A 498 -22.36 -5.86 -17.34
N SER A 499 -22.67 -6.18 -18.59
CA SER A 499 -22.95 -7.56 -19.04
C SER A 499 -21.68 -8.33 -19.45
N ASP A 500 -20.51 -7.69 -19.48
CA ASP A 500 -19.22 -8.38 -19.65
C ASP A 500 -18.83 -9.07 -18.33
N PRO A 501 -18.76 -10.41 -18.27
CA PRO A 501 -18.29 -11.10 -17.07
C PRO A 501 -16.83 -10.77 -16.73
N ASN A 502 -16.05 -10.24 -17.67
CA ASN A 502 -14.64 -9.92 -17.44
C ASN A 502 -14.41 -8.53 -16.84
N PHE A 503 -15.43 -7.65 -16.83
CA PHE A 503 -15.32 -6.33 -16.21
C PHE A 503 -15.22 -6.45 -14.67
N ARG A 504 -14.10 -6.00 -14.09
CA ARG A 504 -13.80 -6.14 -12.65
C ARG A 504 -13.40 -4.77 -12.07
N PRO A 505 -14.37 -3.92 -11.71
CA PRO A 505 -14.08 -2.61 -11.13
C PRO A 505 -13.55 -2.76 -9.69
N VAL A 506 -12.29 -2.42 -9.45
CA VAL A 506 -11.58 -2.66 -8.18
C VAL A 506 -11.29 -1.40 -7.34
N ASP A 507 -11.27 -0.23 -7.97
CA ASP A 507 -11.11 1.07 -7.29
C ASP A 507 -11.87 2.16 -8.04
N ILE A 508 -12.24 3.23 -7.34
CA ILE A 508 -12.93 4.41 -7.91
C ILE A 508 -12.45 5.70 -7.26
N GLN A 509 -12.38 6.77 -8.06
CA GLN A 509 -11.96 8.09 -7.60
C GLN A 509 -12.70 9.20 -8.38
N PHE A 510 -13.01 10.31 -7.72
CA PHE A 510 -13.35 11.55 -8.43
C PHE A 510 -12.08 12.25 -8.92
N GLY A 511 -12.13 12.75 -10.15
CA GLY A 511 -11.02 13.46 -10.79
C GLY A 511 -11.12 14.99 -10.70
N PRO A 512 -10.09 15.72 -11.17
CA PRO A 512 -10.02 17.18 -11.16
C PRO A 512 -11.10 17.87 -12.01
N ASP A 513 -11.71 17.15 -12.93
CA ASP A 513 -12.78 17.63 -13.81
C ASP A 513 -14.19 17.27 -13.27
N GLY A 514 -14.27 16.73 -12.06
CA GLY A 514 -15.49 16.30 -11.41
C GLY A 514 -16.06 14.98 -11.95
N ALA A 515 -15.41 14.33 -12.92
CA ALA A 515 -15.83 13.02 -13.42
C ALA A 515 -15.45 11.90 -12.44
N LEU A 516 -16.15 10.77 -12.53
CA LEU A 516 -15.81 9.56 -11.78
C LEU A 516 -14.94 8.64 -12.64
N TYR A 517 -13.84 8.17 -12.08
CA TYR A 517 -12.89 7.25 -12.72
C TYR A 517 -12.98 5.87 -12.08
N VAL A 518 -13.08 4.82 -12.90
CA VAL A 518 -13.22 3.42 -12.46
C VAL A 518 -12.00 2.62 -12.92
N CYS A 519 -11.33 1.97 -11.97
CA CYS A 519 -10.20 1.05 -12.20
C CYS A 519 -10.72 -0.35 -12.53
N ASP A 520 -10.56 -0.80 -13.75
CA ASP A 520 -10.99 -2.13 -14.21
C ASP A 520 -9.79 -3.07 -14.31
N TRP A 521 -9.73 -4.03 -13.39
CA TRP A 521 -8.73 -5.11 -13.33
C TRP A 521 -8.81 -6.08 -14.53
N TYR A 522 -9.98 -6.11 -15.19
CA TYR A 522 -10.34 -6.93 -16.35
C TYR A 522 -9.85 -8.39 -16.31
N ASP A 523 -10.67 -9.33 -15.83
CA ASP A 523 -10.25 -10.74 -15.68
C ASP A 523 -11.39 -11.75 -15.83
N PRO A 524 -11.22 -12.79 -16.67
CA PRO A 524 -12.17 -13.90 -16.76
C PRO A 524 -12.20 -14.75 -15.47
N ILE A 525 -11.10 -14.84 -14.72
CA ILE A 525 -10.98 -15.69 -13.53
C ILE A 525 -10.75 -14.83 -12.29
N ILE A 526 -11.79 -14.71 -11.47
CA ILE A 526 -11.74 -13.92 -10.23
C ILE A 526 -11.55 -14.75 -8.96
N ASN A 527 -12.01 -16.01 -8.94
CA ASN A 527 -11.99 -16.83 -7.72
C ASN A 527 -10.93 -17.94 -7.79
N TYR A 528 -10.35 -18.28 -6.64
CA TYR A 528 -9.35 -19.34 -6.48
C TYR A 528 -9.95 -20.69 -6.01
N ILE A 529 -11.26 -20.70 -5.74
CA ILE A 529 -11.98 -21.90 -5.27
C ILE A 529 -12.29 -22.82 -6.46
N ARG A 530 -12.84 -22.27 -7.55
CA ARG A 530 -13.18 -23.00 -8.77
C ARG A 530 -11.99 -23.22 -9.69
N TYR A 531 -11.06 -22.26 -9.71
CA TYR A 531 -9.93 -22.27 -10.64
C TYR A 531 -8.61 -22.31 -9.88
N PRO A 532 -7.60 -23.07 -10.34
CA PRO A 532 -6.25 -23.00 -9.80
C PRO A 532 -5.71 -21.56 -9.76
N LEU A 533 -4.84 -21.26 -8.79
CA LEU A 533 -4.21 -19.94 -8.68
C LEU A 533 -3.30 -19.62 -9.88
N ARG A 534 -2.72 -20.66 -10.50
CA ARG A 534 -1.92 -20.60 -11.74
C ARG A 534 -2.69 -21.04 -12.99
N ASP A 535 -4.02 -21.00 -12.98
CA ASP A 535 -4.81 -21.27 -14.18
C ASP A 535 -4.32 -20.37 -15.34
N PRO A 536 -4.00 -20.92 -16.52
CA PRO A 536 -3.45 -20.14 -17.63
C PRO A 536 -4.42 -19.08 -18.17
N ASN A 537 -5.73 -19.23 -17.90
CA ASN A 537 -6.75 -18.27 -18.31
C ASN A 537 -6.90 -17.09 -17.33
N ARG A 538 -6.21 -17.11 -16.18
CA ARG A 538 -6.12 -15.92 -15.33
C ARG A 538 -5.27 -14.88 -16.05
N ASP A 539 -5.94 -13.85 -16.55
CA ASP A 539 -5.26 -12.82 -17.32
C ASP A 539 -4.19 -12.11 -16.47
N ARG A 540 -3.16 -11.57 -17.13
CA ARG A 540 -2.07 -10.82 -16.49
C ARG A 540 -1.70 -9.56 -17.25
N THR A 541 -2.49 -9.20 -18.27
CA THR A 541 -2.07 -8.28 -19.33
C THR A 541 -3.08 -7.19 -19.66
N HIS A 542 -4.34 -7.34 -19.25
CA HIS A 542 -5.39 -6.37 -19.53
C HIS A 542 -5.68 -5.49 -18.32
N GLY A 543 -6.17 -4.28 -18.56
CA GLY A 543 -6.36 -3.29 -17.52
C GLY A 543 -6.82 -1.96 -18.08
N ARG A 544 -7.90 -1.40 -17.53
CA ARG A 544 -8.55 -0.22 -18.11
C ARG A 544 -8.94 0.78 -17.06
N ILE A 545 -8.90 2.04 -17.45
CA ILE A 545 -9.50 3.13 -16.69
C ILE A 545 -10.68 3.67 -17.49
N TRP A 546 -11.85 3.68 -16.87
CA TRP A 546 -13.07 4.25 -17.44
C TRP A 546 -13.38 5.58 -16.77
N ARG A 547 -13.88 6.54 -17.54
CA ARG A 547 -14.30 7.86 -17.05
C ARG A 547 -15.80 8.04 -17.30
N ILE A 548 -16.54 8.43 -16.27
CA ILE A 548 -17.99 8.57 -16.28
C ILE A 548 -18.38 10.02 -16.01
N THR A 549 -19.27 10.56 -16.84
CA THR A 549 -19.78 11.93 -16.77
C THR A 549 -21.30 11.97 -16.93
N HIS A 550 -21.95 12.92 -16.28
CA HIS A 550 -23.33 13.31 -16.60
C HIS A 550 -23.38 14.19 -17.86
N LYS A 551 -24.28 13.85 -18.79
CA LYS A 551 -24.55 14.59 -20.03
C LYS A 551 -25.22 15.93 -19.73
N GLY A 552 -24.83 16.98 -20.46
CA GLY A 552 -25.46 18.30 -20.33
C GLY A 552 -25.12 19.05 -19.03
N ARG A 553 -24.26 18.51 -18.16
CA ARG A 553 -23.65 19.24 -17.04
C ARG A 553 -22.21 19.58 -17.40
N PRO A 554 -21.74 20.83 -17.17
CA PRO A 554 -20.37 21.19 -17.45
C PRO A 554 -19.42 20.37 -16.58
N LEU A 555 -18.21 20.12 -17.10
CA LEU A 555 -17.13 19.61 -16.27
C LEU A 555 -16.75 20.66 -15.23
N VAL A 556 -16.24 20.20 -14.10
CA VAL A 556 -15.65 21.08 -13.10
C VAL A 556 -14.36 21.66 -13.68
N GLU A 557 -14.15 22.97 -13.51
CA GLU A 557 -12.90 23.61 -13.89
C GLU A 557 -11.77 23.05 -13.03
N ARG A 558 -10.70 22.57 -13.68
CA ARG A 558 -9.57 21.96 -12.97
C ARG A 558 -8.90 23.01 -12.08
N PRO A 559 -8.85 22.83 -10.75
CA PRO A 559 -8.28 23.83 -9.85
C PRO A 559 -6.76 23.91 -10.04
N LYS A 560 -6.21 25.13 -10.00
CA LYS A 560 -4.76 25.33 -9.90
C LYS A 560 -4.34 25.12 -8.45
N VAL A 561 -3.88 23.92 -8.12
CA VAL A 561 -3.41 23.60 -6.76
C VAL A 561 -1.88 23.60 -6.70
N ALA A 562 -1.22 22.78 -7.51
CA ALA A 562 0.23 22.63 -7.43
C ALA A 562 0.95 23.98 -7.60
N GLY A 563 1.74 24.36 -6.60
CA GLY A 563 2.49 25.61 -6.54
C GLY A 563 1.66 26.88 -6.41
N ALA A 564 0.37 26.79 -6.05
CA ALA A 564 -0.46 27.97 -5.76
C ALA A 564 -0.03 28.63 -4.44
N ALA A 565 -0.33 29.92 -4.27
CA ALA A 565 0.02 30.63 -3.04
C ALA A 565 -0.91 30.22 -1.89
N VAL A 566 -0.43 30.31 -0.64
CA VAL A 566 -1.20 29.93 0.56
C VAL A 566 -2.61 30.55 0.59
N PRO A 567 -2.81 31.88 0.32
CA PRO A 567 -4.15 32.45 0.31
C PRO A 567 -5.08 31.86 -0.76
N GLU A 568 -4.53 31.50 -1.94
CA GLU A 568 -5.29 30.87 -3.01
C GLU A 568 -5.71 29.45 -2.63
N LEU A 569 -4.80 28.69 -2.00
CA LEU A 569 -5.07 27.34 -1.50
C LEU A 569 -6.16 27.34 -0.42
N LEU A 570 -6.16 28.32 0.48
CA LEU A 570 -7.20 28.46 1.52
C LEU A 570 -8.58 28.72 0.90
N GLU A 571 -8.69 29.49 -0.18
CA GLU A 571 -9.96 29.68 -0.89
C GLU A 571 -10.47 28.38 -1.54
N LEU A 572 -9.57 27.51 -2.00
CA LEU A 572 -9.95 26.20 -2.54
C LEU A 572 -10.58 25.27 -1.49
N LEU A 573 -10.38 25.53 -0.19
CA LEU A 573 -11.06 24.78 0.88
C LEU A 573 -12.57 25.02 0.90
N LYS A 574 -13.08 26.04 0.22
CA LYS A 574 -14.53 26.30 0.06
C LYS A 574 -15.16 25.49 -1.06
N ALA A 575 -14.37 24.79 -1.89
CA ALA A 575 -14.88 24.06 -3.05
C ALA A 575 -15.83 22.93 -2.61
N PRO A 576 -16.93 22.69 -3.35
CA PRO A 576 -17.82 21.57 -3.05
C PRO A 576 -17.15 20.23 -3.34
N GLU A 577 -16.23 20.16 -4.31
CA GLU A 577 -15.50 18.94 -4.66
C GLU A 577 -14.48 18.51 -3.59
N ASP A 578 -14.59 17.28 -3.09
CA ASP A 578 -13.64 16.70 -2.13
C ASP A 578 -12.23 16.65 -2.69
N TYR A 579 -12.09 16.27 -3.97
CA TYR A 579 -10.81 16.29 -4.68
C TYR A 579 -10.07 17.61 -4.46
N THR A 580 -10.74 18.75 -4.73
CA THR A 580 -10.15 20.08 -4.65
C THR A 580 -9.70 20.41 -3.22
N ARG A 581 -10.57 20.15 -2.22
CA ARG A 581 -10.23 20.43 -0.81
C ARG A 581 -9.08 19.54 -0.31
N GLU A 582 -9.06 18.26 -0.70
CA GLU A 582 -7.98 17.35 -0.37
C GLU A 582 -6.66 17.78 -1.02
N GLN A 583 -6.68 18.13 -2.31
CA GLN A 583 -5.49 18.65 -2.99
C GLN A 583 -4.94 19.88 -2.27
N ALA A 584 -5.81 20.84 -1.94
CA ALA A 584 -5.42 22.07 -1.27
C ALA A 584 -4.80 21.80 0.12
N ARG A 585 -5.40 20.94 0.94
CA ARG A 585 -4.82 20.53 2.24
C ARG A 585 -3.45 19.88 2.09
N ARG A 586 -3.27 19.03 1.07
CA ARG A 586 -1.99 18.36 0.81
C ARG A 586 -0.92 19.32 0.32
N GLU A 587 -1.29 20.27 -0.53
CA GLU A 587 -0.37 21.30 -1.02
C GLU A 587 0.05 22.24 0.10
N LEU A 588 -0.89 22.70 0.94
CA LEU A 588 -0.61 23.55 2.12
C LEU A 588 0.46 22.94 3.03
N ARG A 589 0.53 21.61 3.15
CA ARG A 589 1.57 20.92 3.94
C ARG A 589 2.98 21.05 3.38
N LEU A 590 3.13 21.46 2.12
CA LEU A 590 4.42 21.70 1.46
C LEU A 590 4.94 23.13 1.70
N HIS A 591 4.11 24.02 2.24
CA HIS A 591 4.49 25.40 2.59
C HIS A 591 5.04 25.49 4.02
N ASP A 592 5.69 26.62 4.34
CA ASP A 592 6.14 26.89 5.70
C ASP A 592 4.97 26.93 6.68
N ALA A 593 5.10 26.20 7.78
CA ALA A 593 4.00 26.06 8.74
C ALA A 593 3.60 27.39 9.39
N ARG A 594 4.53 28.32 9.60
CA ARG A 594 4.21 29.64 10.20
C ARG A 594 3.48 30.52 9.21
N GLU A 595 3.89 30.49 7.95
CA GLU A 595 3.18 31.17 6.86
C GLU A 595 1.73 30.68 6.76
N VAL A 596 1.56 29.35 6.71
CA VAL A 596 0.23 28.72 6.61
C VAL A 596 -0.63 29.07 7.81
N THR A 597 -0.13 28.92 9.05
CA THR A 597 -0.91 29.23 10.25
C THR A 597 -1.32 30.71 10.30
N ALA A 598 -0.40 31.64 10.02
CA ALA A 598 -0.73 33.07 10.03
C ALA A 598 -1.78 33.44 8.96
N ALA A 599 -1.69 32.86 7.77
CA ALA A 599 -2.68 33.07 6.71
C ALA A 599 -4.04 32.42 7.06
N LEU A 600 -4.03 31.22 7.65
CA LEU A 600 -5.21 30.50 8.08
C LEU A 600 -5.97 31.27 9.16
N ASP A 601 -5.28 31.79 10.19
CA ASP A 601 -5.91 32.58 11.26
C ASP A 601 -6.66 33.81 10.68
N LYS A 602 -6.03 34.51 9.73
CA LYS A 602 -6.64 35.63 9.03
C LYS A 602 -7.83 35.19 8.18
N TRP A 603 -7.70 34.08 7.47
CA TRP A 603 -8.75 33.54 6.61
C TRP A 603 -9.98 33.11 7.40
N VAL A 604 -9.79 32.37 8.49
CA VAL A 604 -10.85 31.95 9.42
C VAL A 604 -11.57 33.17 10.02
N ALA A 605 -10.83 34.18 10.47
CA ALA A 605 -11.41 35.41 11.00
C ALA A 605 -12.21 36.22 9.95
N GLY A 606 -11.94 36.00 8.65
CA GLY A 606 -12.63 36.62 7.53
C GLY A 606 -13.84 35.84 6.99
N LEU A 607 -14.12 34.64 7.52
CA LEU A 607 -15.28 33.86 7.09
C LEU A 607 -16.59 34.55 7.53
N ASP A 608 -17.58 34.60 6.63
CA ASP A 608 -18.91 35.10 6.98
C ASP A 608 -19.62 34.11 7.93
N PRO A 609 -19.93 34.50 9.18
CA PRO A 609 -20.65 33.65 10.12
C PRO A 609 -22.10 33.36 9.71
N LYS A 610 -22.64 34.08 8.72
CA LYS A 610 -23.99 33.86 8.17
C LYS A 610 -24.02 32.92 6.98
N ASP A 611 -22.86 32.50 6.48
CA ASP A 611 -22.79 31.54 5.39
C ASP A 611 -23.35 30.18 5.85
N PRO A 612 -24.28 29.54 5.11
CA PRO A 612 -24.81 28.23 5.48
C PRO A 612 -23.73 27.14 5.57
N ASP A 613 -22.62 27.28 4.84
CA ASP A 613 -21.45 26.40 4.91
C ASP A 613 -20.39 26.88 5.91
N HIS A 614 -20.67 27.88 6.77
CA HIS A 614 -19.67 28.42 7.69
C HIS A 614 -18.97 27.33 8.52
N GLN A 615 -19.75 26.39 9.08
CA GLN A 615 -19.20 25.27 9.86
C GLN A 615 -18.35 24.30 9.04
N HIS A 616 -18.65 24.13 7.74
CA HIS A 616 -17.83 23.32 6.84
C HIS A 616 -16.51 23.99 6.44
N ARG A 617 -16.45 25.32 6.58
CA ARG A 617 -15.28 26.13 6.22
C ARG A 617 -14.35 26.37 7.41
N LEU A 618 -14.82 26.20 8.64
CA LEU A 618 -13.99 26.11 9.85
C LEU A 618 -13.21 24.79 9.84
#